data_AF-A0A535JWV4-F1
#
_entry.id   AF-A0A535JWV4-F1
#
_cell.length_a   1.000
_cell.length_b   1.000
_cell.length_c   1.000
_cell.angle_alpha   90.00
_cell.angle_beta   90.00
_cell.angle_gamma   90.00
#
_symmetry.space_group_name_H-M   'P 1'
#
loop_
_entity.id
_entity.type
_entity.pdbx_description
1 polymer ?
#
loop_
_entity_poly.entity_id
_entity_poly.type
_entity_poly.pdbx_seq_one_letter_code
_entity_poly.pdbx_strand_id
1 'polypeptide(L)'
;MEPALRDGDWVIVAQLARPPRVGEIVLARDPRVPERLVLKRVAGVKGGACMLLGDRPDESTDSRTFGPVALSQVLGRAIFRYAPLLRAGLI
;
A
#
# COMPACT_ATOMS: atom_id res chain seq x y z
N MET A 1 -6.31 5.57 -3.18
CA MET A 1 -6.46 4.11 -3.45
C MET A 1 -7.94 3.81 -3.62
N GLU A 2 -8.66 4.62 -4.40
CA GLU A 2 -10.12 4.49 -4.46
C GLU A 2 -10.51 3.27 -5.30
N PRO A 3 -11.59 2.55 -4.96
CA PRO A 3 -12.56 2.85 -3.90
C PRO A 3 -12.17 2.37 -2.50
N ALA A 4 -11.12 1.55 -2.36
CA ALA A 4 -10.74 0.91 -1.10
C ALA A 4 -10.38 1.94 -0.02
N LEU A 5 -9.55 2.93 -0.35
CA LEU A 5 -9.18 4.05 0.51
C LEU A 5 -9.25 5.38 -0.23
N ARG A 6 -9.93 6.35 0.40
CA ARG A 6 -10.10 7.72 -0.07
C ARG A 6 -9.20 8.68 0.71
N ASP A 7 -8.98 9.85 0.14
CA ASP A 7 -8.29 10.93 0.85
C ASP A 7 -9.09 11.29 2.11
N GLY A 8 -8.38 11.41 3.23
CA GLY A 8 -8.99 11.60 4.55
C GLY A 8 -9.41 10.31 5.27
N ASP A 9 -9.24 9.11 4.68
CA ASP A 9 -9.38 7.85 5.41
C ASP A 9 -8.19 7.66 6.38
N TRP A 10 -8.48 7.28 7.63
CA TRP A 10 -7.47 6.92 8.62
C TRP A 10 -7.42 5.41 8.78
N VAL A 11 -6.22 4.84 8.67
CA VAL A 11 -6.01 3.39 8.62
C VAL A 11 -5.07 2.92 9.72
N ILE A 12 -5.35 1.73 10.24
CA ILE A 12 -4.44 1.00 11.11
C ILE A 12 -3.55 0.14 10.22
N VAL A 13 -2.24 0.29 10.43
CA VAL A 13 -1.21 -0.50 9.75
C VAL A 13 -0.58 -1.45 10.78
N ALA A 14 -0.68 -2.74 10.52
CA ALA A 14 -0.04 -3.77 11.33
C ALA A 14 1.36 -4.08 10.80
N GLN A 15 2.28 -4.37 11.71
CA GLN A 15 3.61 -4.87 11.34
C GLN A 15 3.52 -6.19 10.58
N LEU A 16 4.46 -6.40 9.65
CA LEU A 16 4.52 -7.62 8.85
C LEU A 16 5.17 -8.75 9.65
N ALA A 17 4.39 -9.74 10.07
CA ALA A 17 4.91 -11.01 10.58
C ALA A 17 5.35 -11.98 9.47
N ARG A 18 4.96 -11.70 8.22
CA ARG A 18 5.29 -12.48 7.03
C ARG A 18 5.43 -11.55 5.82
N PRO A 19 6.05 -12.01 4.72
CA PRO A 19 5.99 -11.28 3.47
C PRO A 19 4.55 -10.96 3.05
N PRO A 20 4.32 -9.78 2.46
CA PRO A 20 3.02 -9.37 1.96
C PRO A 20 2.59 -10.28 0.81
N ARG A 21 1.28 -10.40 0.60
CA ARG A 21 0.66 -11.20 -0.46
C ARG A 21 -0.01 -10.31 -1.48
N VAL A 22 -0.16 -10.83 -2.69
CA VAL A 22 -0.95 -10.19 -3.75
C VAL A 22 -2.35 -9.89 -3.24
N GLY A 23 -2.84 -8.70 -3.53
CA GLY A 23 -4.13 -8.18 -3.10
C GLY A 23 -4.08 -7.38 -1.79
N GLU A 24 -3.04 -7.51 -0.96
CA GLU A 24 -2.94 -6.75 0.29
C GLU A 24 -2.58 -5.28 0.03
N ILE A 25 -3.14 -4.36 0.82
CA ILE A 25 -2.70 -2.96 0.84
C ILE A 25 -1.58 -2.81 1.85
N VAL A 26 -0.45 -2.26 1.41
CA VAL A 26 0.74 -2.07 2.24
C VAL A 26 1.16 -0.62 2.28
N LEU A 27 1.71 -0.22 3.44
CA LEU A 27 2.42 1.03 3.60
C LEU A 27 3.88 0.80 3.25
N ALA A 28 4.41 1.57 2.31
CA ALA A 28 5.81 1.48 1.90
C ALA A 28 6.42 2.87 1.71
N ARG A 29 7.75 2.95 1.72
CA ARG A 29 8.49 4.14 1.29
C ARG A 29 8.53 4.20 -0.23
N ASP A 30 8.37 5.39 -0.81
CA ASP A 30 8.61 5.61 -2.24
C ASP A 30 10.12 5.50 -2.50
N PRO A 31 10.58 4.57 -3.36
CA PRO A 31 12.01 4.40 -3.63
C PRO A 31 12.69 5.65 -4.21
N ARG A 32 11.92 6.56 -4.81
CA ARG A 32 12.45 7.81 -5.39
C ARG A 32 12.55 8.93 -4.37
N VAL A 33 11.71 8.89 -3.33
CA VAL A 33 11.63 9.90 -2.27
C VAL A 33 11.45 9.19 -0.94
N PRO A 34 12.55 8.82 -0.25
CA PRO A 34 12.50 7.94 0.93
C PRO A 34 11.64 8.44 2.11
N GLU A 35 11.46 9.77 2.22
CA GLU A 35 10.60 10.39 3.23
C GLU A 35 9.12 10.34 2.89
N ARG A 36 8.77 10.01 1.64
CA ARG A 36 7.38 9.89 1.20
C ARG A 36 6.89 8.47 1.45
N LEU A 37 5.81 8.37 2.21
CA LEU A 37 5.08 7.12 2.41
C LEU A 37 3.94 7.00 1.41
N VAL A 38 3.71 5.78 0.93
CA VAL A 38 2.65 5.45 -0.02
C VAL A 38 1.87 4.23 0.45
N LEU A 39 0.55 4.29 0.32
CA LEU A 39 -0.33 3.13 0.43
C LEU A 39 -0.66 2.62 -0.97
N LYS A 40 -0.32 1.37 -1.24
CA LYS A 40 -0.52 0.72 -2.55
C LYS A 40 -0.92 -0.74 -2.37
N ARG A 41 -1.58 -1.31 -3.38
CA ARG A 41 -1.94 -2.73 -3.39
C ARG A 41 -0.82 -3.54 -4.00
N VAL A 42 -0.50 -4.67 -3.38
CA VAL A 42 0.49 -5.61 -3.88
C VAL A 42 -0.10 -6.32 -5.10
N ALA A 43 0.50 -6.10 -6.26
CA ALA A 43 0.12 -6.75 -7.51
C ALA A 43 0.95 -8.02 -7.76
N GLY A 44 2.16 -8.09 -7.21
CA GLY A 44 3.06 -9.21 -7.37
C GLY A 44 4.18 -9.18 -6.33
N VAL A 45 4.71 -10.35 -5.98
CA VAL A 45 5.88 -10.48 -5.11
C VAL A 45 6.85 -11.44 -5.77
N LYS A 46 8.07 -10.99 -6.06
CA LYS A 46 9.10 -11.79 -6.72
C LYS A 46 10.48 -11.32 -6.28
N GLY A 47 11.39 -12.26 -6.00
CA GLY A 47 12.80 -11.96 -5.75
C GLY A 47 13.05 -11.00 -4.60
N GLY A 48 12.23 -11.03 -3.53
CA GLY A 48 12.39 -10.15 -2.37
C GLY A 48 11.89 -8.71 -2.59
N ALA A 49 11.13 -8.46 -3.65
CA ALA A 49 10.50 -7.18 -3.93
C ALA A 49 9.01 -7.35 -4.31
N CYS A 50 8.25 -6.28 -4.15
CA CYS A 50 6.83 -6.19 -4.45
C CYS A 50 6.60 -5.24 -5.62
N MET A 51 5.72 -5.61 -6.54
CA MET A 51 5.09 -4.66 -7.45
C MET A 51 3.89 -4.06 -6.75
N LEU A 52 3.89 -2.73 -6.57
CA LEU A 52 2.86 -2.00 -5.86
C LEU A 52 2.08 -1.15 -6.85
N LEU A 53 0.79 -1.43 -7.02
CA LEU A 53 -0.10 -0.75 -7.95
C LEU A 53 -1.19 0.02 -7.21
N GLY A 54 -1.64 1.13 -7.81
CA GLY A 54 -2.84 1.82 -7.35
C GLY A 54 -4.11 1.14 -7.86
N ASP A 55 -5.19 1.25 -7.08
CA ASP A 55 -6.51 0.72 -7.48
C ASP A 55 -7.15 1.49 -8.65
N ARG A 56 -6.69 2.73 -8.91
CA ARG A 56 -7.05 3.50 -10.11
C ARG A 56 -5.82 3.70 -11.00
N PRO A 57 -5.72 2.95 -12.12
CA PRO A 57 -4.54 2.99 -12.97
C PRO A 57 -4.27 4.37 -13.60
N ASP A 58 -5.30 5.18 -13.84
CA ASP A 58 -5.18 6.44 -14.59
C ASP A 58 -4.81 7.66 -13.71
N GLU A 59 -4.93 7.56 -12.38
CA GLU A 59 -4.65 8.65 -11.44
C GLU A 59 -3.51 8.34 -10.45
N SER A 60 -2.87 7.17 -10.58
CA SER A 60 -1.92 6.67 -9.59
C SER A 60 -0.49 6.67 -10.11
N THR A 61 0.38 7.46 -9.48
CA THR A 61 1.83 7.23 -9.53
C THR A 61 2.16 5.97 -8.71
N ASP A 62 2.53 4.88 -9.39
CA ASP A 62 2.78 3.57 -8.77
C ASP A 62 3.98 2.84 -9.42
N SER A 63 4.18 1.54 -9.15
CA SER A 63 5.35 0.78 -9.61
C SER A 63 5.55 0.79 -11.12
N ARG A 64 4.54 1.17 -11.92
CA ARG A 64 4.71 1.41 -13.36
C ARG A 64 5.66 2.58 -13.65
N THR A 65 5.80 3.52 -12.72
CA THR A 65 6.67 4.70 -12.81
C THR A 65 7.98 4.53 -12.04
N PHE A 66 7.99 3.83 -10.91
CA PHE A 66 9.17 3.74 -10.02
C PHE A 66 9.79 2.34 -9.88
N GLY A 67 9.22 1.33 -10.53
CA GLY A 67 9.70 -0.05 -10.45
C GLY A 67 9.27 -0.80 -9.17
N PRO A 68 9.81 -2.00 -8.94
CA PRO A 68 9.47 -2.82 -7.77
C PRO A 68 10.05 -2.23 -6.47
N VAL A 69 9.34 -2.43 -5.36
CA VAL A 69 9.73 -1.96 -4.02
C VAL A 69 10.31 -3.12 -3.21
N ALA A 70 11.52 -2.98 -2.71
CA ALA A 70 12.14 -3.99 -1.85
C ALA A 70 11.29 -4.26 -0.60
N LEU A 71 11.23 -5.52 -0.14
CA LEU A 71 10.46 -5.89 1.06
C LEU A 71 10.88 -5.10 2.31
N SER A 72 12.14 -4.70 2.41
CA SER A 72 12.67 -3.87 3.51
C SER A 72 12.10 -2.45 3.55
N GLN A 73 11.55 -1.97 2.44
CA GLN A 73 10.90 -0.66 2.34
C GLN A 73 9.40 -0.73 2.62
N VAL A 74 8.86 -1.94 2.82
CA VAL A 74 7.47 -2.16 3.22
C VAL A 74 7.39 -2.13 4.75
N LEU A 75 6.69 -1.12 5.28
CA LEU A 75 6.61 -0.85 6.72
C LEU A 75 5.52 -1.66 7.42
N GLY A 76 4.46 -2.03 6.69
CA GLY A 76 3.33 -2.72 7.28
C GLY A 76 2.19 -2.96 6.31
N ARG A 77 1.15 -3.67 6.77
CA ARG A 77 -0.07 -3.95 6.04
C ARG A 77 -1.24 -3.18 6.64
N ALA A 78 -1.99 -2.47 5.81
CA ALA A 78 -3.24 -1.83 6.22
C ALA A 78 -4.29 -2.92 6.47
N ILE A 79 -4.89 -2.91 7.67
CA ILE A 79 -5.84 -3.97 8.11
C ILE A 79 -7.24 -3.44 8.40
N PHE A 80 -7.37 -2.17 8.76
CA PHE A 80 -8.63 -1.60 9.17
C PHE A 80 -8.65 -0.10 8.90
N ARG A 81 -9.76 0.40 8.36
CA ARG A 81 -10.07 1.82 8.31
C ARG A 81 -10.95 2.15 9.50
N TYR A 82 -10.49 3.05 10.37
CA TYR A 82 -11.25 3.43 11.58
C TYR A 82 -11.88 4.82 11.51
N ALA A 83 -11.46 5.67 10.59
CA ALA A 83 -12.11 6.94 10.32
C ALA A 83 -12.14 7.25 8.82
N PRO A 84 -13.13 8.03 8.34
CA PRO A 84 -14.31 8.52 9.07
C PRO A 84 -15.28 7.38 9.44
N LEU A 85 -16.01 7.51 10.56
CA LEU A 85 -16.81 6.43 11.17
C LEU A 85 -17.81 5.78 10.21
N LEU A 86 -18.45 6.58 9.33
CA LEU A 86 -19.40 6.10 8.32
C LEU A 86 -18.77 5.18 7.27
N ARG A 87 -17.44 5.14 7.21
CA ARG A 87 -16.68 4.27 6.32
C ARG A 87 -15.90 3.20 7.11
N ALA A 88 -15.95 3.17 8.44
CA ALA A 88 -15.14 2.25 9.21
C ALA A 88 -15.37 0.78 8.78
N GLY A 89 -14.30 0.01 8.66
CA GLY A 89 -14.37 -1.36 8.14
C GLY A 89 -13.01 -1.97 7.84
N LEU A 90 -13.01 -3.28 7.61
CA LEU A 90 -11.83 -4.03 7.18
C LEU A 90 -11.41 -3.61 5.76
N ILE A 91 -10.10 -3.75 5.50
CA ILE A 91 -9.44 -3.43 4.22
C ILE A 91 -9.01 -4.72 3.52
#